data_AF-A0A7X7NJD1-F1
#
_entry.id   AF-A0A7X7NJD1-F1
#
_cell.length_a   1.000
_cell.length_b   1.000
_cell.length_c   1.000
_cell.angle_alpha   90.00
_cell.angle_beta   90.00
_cell.angle_gamma   90.00
#
_symmetry.space_group_name_H-M   'P 1'
#
loop_
_entity.id
_entity.type
_entity.pdbx_description
1 polymer ?
#
loop_
_entity_poly.entity_id
_entity_poly.type
_entity_poly.pdbx_seq_one_letter_code
_entity_poly.pdbx_strand_id
1 'polypeptide(L)'
;MENQDNFNAYFEDALKIHAICADNLLNENDARLLTYMHAKASESGKGIEYFLNPAKEDSEALEIMLGRCKKTLRLPAVMSLDEKGQEAIELILTIADKISNLDALLSRECGLENRLSGELRIRLRLYQDEEFRDRMIDLYKTKIFPMLPVYTKDKVDKAFTILRARQQRSEEELKEMMASLKL
;
A
#
# COMPACT_ATOMS: atom_id res chain seq x y z
N MET A 1 15.94 16.05 -15.48
CA MET A 1 14.83 15.79 -16.40
C MET A 1 14.33 14.36 -16.26
N GLU A 2 15.18 13.32 -16.30
CA GLU A 2 14.76 11.91 -16.12
C GLU A 2 13.92 11.61 -14.86
N ASN A 3 14.26 12.19 -13.70
CA ASN A 3 13.49 11.96 -12.47
C ASN A 3 12.06 12.52 -12.51
N GLN A 4 11.82 13.56 -13.31
CA GLN A 4 10.51 14.19 -13.40
C GLN A 4 9.58 13.40 -14.34
N ASP A 5 10.15 12.82 -15.40
CA ASP A 5 9.43 11.94 -16.33
C ASP A 5 9.05 10.61 -15.68
N ASN A 6 9.93 10.02 -14.85
CA ASN A 6 9.62 8.81 -14.07
C ASN A 6 8.53 9.05 -13.01
N PHE A 7 8.55 10.21 -12.34
CA PHE A 7 7.53 10.54 -11.35
C PHE A 7 6.16 10.75 -11.99
N ASN A 8 6.11 11.41 -13.15
CA ASN A 8 4.88 11.60 -13.90
C ASN A 8 4.30 10.26 -14.38
N ALA A 9 5.14 9.36 -14.89
CA ALA A 9 4.71 8.01 -15.30
C ALA A 9 4.14 7.21 -14.11
N TYR A 10 4.82 7.22 -12.96
CA TYR A 10 4.33 6.57 -11.74
C TYR A 10 2.96 7.11 -11.31
N PHE A 11 2.79 8.43 -11.28
CA PHE A 11 1.54 9.05 -10.85
C PHE A 11 0.40 8.76 -11.83
N GLU A 12 0.67 8.81 -13.13
CA GLU A 12 -0.31 8.45 -14.15
C GLU A 12 -0.76 6.99 -14.04
N ASP A 13 0.18 6.06 -13.83
CA ASP A 13 -0.15 4.65 -13.67
C ASP A 13 -0.90 4.40 -12.36
N ALA A 14 -0.55 5.07 -11.26
CA ALA A 14 -1.31 5.02 -10.02
C ALA A 14 -2.77 5.46 -10.23
N LEU A 15 -3.00 6.59 -10.92
CA LEU A 15 -4.35 7.06 -11.22
C LEU A 15 -5.14 6.05 -12.08
N LYS A 16 -4.50 5.47 -13.11
CA LYS A 16 -5.12 4.44 -13.94
C LYS A 16 -5.48 3.20 -13.13
N ILE A 17 -4.56 2.68 -12.32
CA ILE A 17 -4.81 1.50 -11.48
C ILE A 17 -5.99 1.76 -10.54
N HIS A 18 -6.02 2.90 -9.87
CA HIS A 18 -7.12 3.28 -8.99
C HIS A 18 -8.46 3.36 -9.74
N ALA A 19 -8.48 3.92 -10.94
CA ALA A 19 -9.68 4.00 -11.77
C ALA A 19 -10.15 2.63 -12.27
N ILE A 20 -9.23 1.77 -12.74
CA ILE A 20 -9.52 0.39 -13.13
C ILE A 20 -10.12 -0.37 -11.94
N CYS A 21 -9.55 -0.21 -10.74
CA CYS A 21 -10.07 -0.82 -9.52
C CYS A 21 -11.49 -0.34 -9.20
N ALA A 22 -11.76 0.96 -9.33
CA ALA A 22 -13.10 1.53 -9.11
C ALA A 22 -14.15 0.95 -10.08
N ASP A 23 -13.79 0.78 -11.36
CA ASP A 23 -14.65 0.14 -12.37
C ASP A 23 -14.93 -1.34 -12.05
N ASN A 24 -13.95 -2.04 -11.46
CA ASN A 24 -14.05 -3.44 -11.05
C ASN A 24 -14.61 -3.63 -9.63
N LEU A 25 -15.12 -2.56 -8.99
CA LEU A 25 -15.66 -2.58 -7.62
C LEU A 25 -14.67 -3.10 -6.56
N LEU A 26 -13.37 -2.91 -6.81
CA LEU A 26 -12.33 -3.20 -5.83
C LEU A 26 -12.25 -2.08 -4.80
N ASN A 27 -11.92 -2.44 -3.56
CA ASN A 27 -11.82 -1.46 -2.49
C ASN A 27 -10.52 -0.64 -2.59
N GLU A 28 -10.44 0.44 -1.80
CA GLU A 28 -9.28 1.34 -1.83
C GLU A 28 -7.97 0.65 -1.41
N ASN A 29 -8.04 -0.32 -0.50
CA ASN A 29 -6.84 -1.04 -0.04
C ASN A 29 -6.27 -1.94 -1.14
N ASP A 30 -7.13 -2.61 -1.91
CA ASP A 30 -6.72 -3.40 -3.07
C ASP A 30 -6.08 -2.50 -4.13
N ALA A 31 -6.66 -1.33 -4.40
CA ALA A 31 -6.11 -0.37 -5.36
C ALA A 31 -4.71 0.11 -4.97
N ARG A 32 -4.49 0.41 -3.69
CA ARG A 32 -3.17 0.80 -3.16
C ARG A 32 -2.16 -0.35 -3.25
N LEU A 33 -2.58 -1.57 -2.89
CA LEU A 33 -1.73 -2.74 -2.97
C LEU A 33 -1.32 -3.04 -4.42
N LEU A 34 -2.26 -2.97 -5.36
CA LEU A 34 -2.01 -3.19 -6.79
C LEU A 34 -1.10 -2.10 -7.38
N THR A 35 -1.21 -0.86 -6.90
CA THR A 35 -0.29 0.23 -7.25
C THR A 35 1.12 -0.04 -6.75
N TYR A 36 1.25 -0.50 -5.49
CA TYR A 36 2.54 -0.93 -4.94
C TYR A 36 3.14 -2.10 -5.73
N MET A 37 2.34 -3.10 -6.06
CA MET A 37 2.76 -4.26 -6.87
C MET A 37 3.24 -3.83 -8.25
N HIS A 38 2.54 -2.88 -8.90
CA HIS A 38 2.95 -2.34 -10.18
C HIS A 38 4.32 -1.65 -10.09
N ALA A 39 4.48 -0.74 -9.14
CA ALA A 39 5.74 -0.02 -8.96
C ALA A 39 6.90 -1.00 -8.71
N LYS A 40 6.69 -1.99 -7.84
CA LYS A 40 7.76 -2.93 -7.51
C LYS A 40 8.08 -3.93 -8.62
N ALA A 41 7.06 -4.33 -9.39
CA ALA A 41 7.25 -5.12 -10.59
C ALA A 41 8.13 -4.38 -11.62
N SER A 42 7.86 -3.08 -11.83
CA SER A 42 8.63 -2.23 -12.75
C SER A 42 10.07 -2.00 -12.28
N GLU A 43 10.30 -1.82 -10.98
CA GLU A 43 11.64 -1.62 -10.41
C GLU A 43 12.51 -2.88 -10.35
N SER A 44 11.92 -4.04 -10.10
CA SER A 44 12.67 -5.28 -9.78
C SER A 44 13.38 -5.92 -10.98
N GLY A 45 13.03 -5.55 -12.22
CA GLY A 45 13.46 -6.23 -13.44
C GLY A 45 12.89 -7.66 -13.63
N LYS A 46 12.23 -8.23 -12.61
CA LYS A 46 11.54 -9.53 -12.66
C LYS A 46 10.05 -9.41 -12.94
N GLY A 47 9.54 -8.17 -13.07
CA GLY A 47 8.11 -7.92 -13.22
C GLY A 47 7.33 -8.42 -12.01
N ILE A 48 6.08 -8.81 -12.24
CA ILE A 48 5.18 -9.25 -11.17
C ILE A 48 5.65 -10.55 -10.49
N GLU A 49 6.50 -11.35 -11.15
CA GLU A 49 7.06 -12.59 -10.61
C GLU A 49 8.05 -12.35 -9.44
N TYR A 50 8.44 -11.09 -9.20
CA TYR A 50 9.19 -10.70 -8.00
C TYR A 50 8.55 -11.25 -6.72
N PHE A 51 7.22 -11.18 -6.63
CA PHE A 51 6.50 -11.55 -5.42
C PHE A 51 6.47 -13.05 -5.16
N LEU A 52 6.75 -13.91 -6.15
CA LEU A 52 6.83 -15.36 -5.94
C LEU A 52 8.03 -15.77 -5.10
N ASN A 53 9.13 -15.01 -5.17
CA ASN A 53 10.34 -15.24 -4.39
C ASN A 53 10.92 -13.88 -3.95
N PRO A 54 10.25 -13.17 -3.03
CA PRO A 54 10.64 -11.84 -2.63
C PRO A 54 11.88 -11.88 -1.73
N ALA A 55 12.63 -10.78 -1.70
CA ALA A 55 13.72 -10.59 -0.75
C ALA A 55 13.16 -10.59 0.69
N LYS A 56 13.83 -11.27 1.61
CA LYS A 56 13.37 -11.40 3.01
C LYS A 56 13.36 -10.03 3.71
N GLU A 57 14.29 -9.18 3.32
CA GLU A 57 14.51 -7.82 3.80
C GLU A 57 13.27 -6.93 3.63
N ASP A 58 12.48 -7.14 2.57
CA ASP A 58 11.23 -6.37 2.35
C ASP A 58 10.20 -6.65 3.46
N SER A 59 10.03 -7.93 3.82
CA SER A 59 9.11 -8.33 4.88
C SER A 59 9.59 -7.85 6.26
N GLU A 60 10.90 -7.92 6.51
CA GLU A 60 11.51 -7.44 7.76
C GLU A 60 11.37 -5.91 7.90
N ALA A 61 11.56 -5.16 6.81
CA ALA A 61 11.36 -3.71 6.82
C ALA A 61 9.90 -3.34 7.14
N LEU A 62 8.92 -4.04 6.57
CA LEU A 62 7.51 -3.83 6.86
C LEU A 62 7.17 -4.18 8.32
N GLU A 63 7.76 -5.23 8.88
CA GLU A 63 7.60 -5.57 10.30
C GLU A 63 8.18 -4.51 11.24
N ILE A 64 9.31 -3.91 10.88
CA ILE A 64 9.91 -2.79 11.63
C ILE A 64 9.02 -1.56 11.55
N MET A 65 8.55 -1.17 10.37
CA MET A 65 7.66 -0.02 10.18
C MET A 65 6.32 -0.18 10.93
N LEU A 66 5.87 -1.43 11.13
CA LEU A 66 4.68 -1.75 11.90
C LEU A 66 4.93 -1.90 13.41
N GLY A 67 6.17 -1.69 13.89
CA GLY A 67 6.53 -1.89 15.29
C GLY A 67 6.42 -3.34 15.77
N ARG A 68 6.37 -4.31 14.85
CA ARG A 68 6.25 -5.75 15.15
C ARG A 68 7.60 -6.39 15.48
N CYS A 69 8.68 -5.84 14.95
CA CYS A 69 10.02 -6.35 15.20
C CYS A 69 10.71 -5.58 16.34
N LYS A 70 10.78 -6.21 17.52
CA LYS A 70 11.51 -5.69 18.72
C LYS A 70 12.92 -6.26 18.86
N LYS A 71 13.39 -7.05 17.89
CA LYS A 71 14.68 -7.75 17.96
C LYS A 71 15.59 -7.27 16.83
N THR A 72 16.83 -7.01 17.22
CA THR A 72 18.00 -6.59 16.43
C THR A 72 17.86 -6.84 14.94
N LEU A 73 17.82 -5.75 14.17
CA LEU A 73 17.95 -5.72 12.72
C LEU A 73 19.14 -6.60 12.33
N ARG A 74 18.89 -7.77 11.73
CA ARG A 74 19.97 -8.66 11.29
C ARG A 74 20.46 -8.16 9.96
N LEU A 75 21.44 -7.26 10.01
CA LEU A 75 22.14 -6.83 8.81
C LEU A 75 22.74 -8.04 8.10
N PRO A 76 22.70 -8.09 6.76
CA PRO A 76 23.41 -9.11 6.00
C PRO A 76 24.89 -9.12 6.42
N ALA A 77 25.49 -10.30 6.56
CA ALA A 77 26.89 -10.45 6.99
C ALA A 77 27.91 -9.71 6.10
N VAL A 78 27.50 -9.32 4.89
CA VAL A 78 28.30 -8.55 3.91
C VAL A 78 28.35 -7.05 4.25
N MET A 79 27.43 -6.55 5.08
CA MET A 79 27.40 -5.18 5.57
C MET A 79 28.02 -5.11 6.97
N SER A 80 29.35 -5.16 7.04
CA SER A 80 30.07 -4.64 8.20
C SER A 80 29.84 -3.13 8.26
N LEU A 81 28.84 -2.68 9.02
CA LEU A 81 28.64 -1.27 9.25
C LEU A 81 29.77 -0.72 10.12
N ASP A 82 30.20 0.49 9.80
CA ASP A 82 31.00 1.28 10.72
C ASP A 82 30.13 1.73 11.91
N GLU A 83 30.76 2.31 12.92
CA GLU A 83 30.10 2.77 14.14
C GLU A 83 28.93 3.74 13.84
N LYS A 84 29.09 4.58 12.81
CA LYS A 84 28.05 5.51 12.33
C LYS A 84 26.86 4.79 11.71
N GLY A 85 27.08 3.74 10.92
CA GLY A 85 26.01 2.93 10.36
C GLY A 85 25.20 2.23 11.45
N GLN A 86 25.86 1.79 12.51
CA GLN A 86 25.19 1.17 13.67
C GLN A 86 24.34 2.19 14.44
N GLU A 87 24.88 3.38 14.73
CA GLU A 87 24.13 4.48 15.37
C GLU A 87 22.90 4.90 14.56
N ALA A 88 23.02 4.98 13.23
CA ALA A 88 21.92 5.35 12.35
C ALA A 88 20.76 4.33 12.42
N ILE A 89 21.08 3.04 12.53
CA ILE A 89 20.08 1.98 12.67
C ILE A 89 19.37 2.07 14.02
N GLU A 90 20.11 2.26 15.10
CA GLU A 90 19.52 2.44 16.43
C GLU A 90 18.57 3.65 16.48
N LEU A 91 18.95 4.74 15.80
CA LEU A 91 18.10 5.91 15.66
C LEU A 91 16.81 5.60 14.88
N ILE A 92 16.91 4.88 13.74
CA ILE A 92 15.74 4.50 12.94
C ILE A 92 14.79 3.62 13.74
N LEU A 93 15.31 2.62 14.45
CA LEU A 93 14.52 1.73 15.31
C LEU A 93 13.82 2.52 16.43
N THR A 94 14.53 3.46 17.05
CA THR A 94 13.96 4.33 18.09
C THR A 94 12.84 5.22 17.56
N ILE A 95 13.00 5.76 16.34
CA ILE A 95 11.96 6.57 15.69
C ILE A 95 10.74 5.71 15.36
N ALA A 96 10.94 4.51 14.81
CA ALA A 96 9.86 3.58 14.49
C ALA A 96 9.04 3.22 15.74
N ASP A 97 9.70 2.91 16.86
CA ASP A 97 9.04 2.64 18.15
C ASP A 97 8.23 3.84 18.65
N LYS A 98 8.77 5.07 18.55
CA LYS A 98 8.06 6.29 18.96
C LYS A 98 6.82 6.53 18.10
N ILE A 99 6.91 6.36 16.78
CA ILE A 99 5.76 6.48 15.87
C ILE A 99 4.71 5.44 16.22
N SER A 100 5.10 4.18 16.40
CA SER A 100 4.17 3.10 16.75
C SER A 100 3.46 3.36 18.08
N ASN A 101 4.14 3.92 19.07
CA ASN A 101 3.53 4.27 20.36
C ASN A 101 2.55 5.43 20.25
N LEU A 102 2.87 6.46 19.44
CA LEU A 102 1.96 7.58 19.18
C LEU A 102 0.71 7.11 18.43
N ASP A 103 0.85 6.26 17.42
CA ASP A 103 -0.28 5.68 16.69
C ASP A 103 -1.19 4.86 17.61
N ALA A 104 -0.62 4.05 18.51
CA ALA A 104 -1.38 3.29 19.48
C ALA A 104 -2.14 4.20 20.46
N LEU A 105 -1.51 5.29 20.91
CA LEU A 105 -2.14 6.27 21.79
C LEU A 105 -3.28 7.00 21.09
N LEU A 106 -3.08 7.48 19.86
CA LEU A 106 -4.11 8.15 19.08
C LEU A 106 -5.30 7.23 18.74
N SER A 107 -5.02 5.98 18.42
CA SER A 107 -6.06 4.97 18.19
C SER A 107 -6.88 4.73 19.46
N ARG A 108 -6.22 4.59 20.61
CA ARG A 108 -6.91 4.31 21.88
C ARG A 108 -7.70 5.50 22.41
N GLU A 109 -7.09 6.69 22.43
CA GLU A 109 -7.67 7.88 23.07
C GLU A 109 -8.61 8.66 22.14
N CYS A 110 -8.40 8.58 20.82
CA CYS A 110 -9.13 9.39 19.85
C CYS A 110 -9.86 8.57 18.79
N GLY A 111 -9.72 7.23 18.79
CA GLY A 111 -10.26 6.37 17.72
C GLY A 111 -9.58 6.60 16.36
N LEU A 112 -8.42 7.26 16.33
CA LEU A 112 -7.71 7.61 15.11
C LEU A 112 -6.74 6.49 14.73
N GLU A 113 -7.07 5.72 13.69
CA GLU A 113 -6.12 4.79 13.10
C GLU A 113 -5.23 5.48 12.07
N ASN A 114 -3.93 5.21 12.12
CA ASN A 114 -3.01 5.66 11.08
C ASN A 114 -3.36 4.97 9.75
N ARG A 115 -3.70 5.79 8.75
CA ARG A 115 -4.07 5.34 7.39
C ARG A 115 -2.96 4.52 6.71
N LEU A 116 -1.70 4.72 7.09
CA LEU A 116 -0.55 3.96 6.59
C LEU A 116 -0.46 2.56 7.22
N SER A 117 -0.94 2.38 8.46
CA SER A 117 -0.84 1.09 9.16
C SER A 117 -1.65 -0.01 8.47
N GLY A 118 -2.84 0.31 7.95
CA GLY A 118 -3.63 -0.62 7.15
C GLY A 118 -2.91 -1.04 5.87
N GLU A 119 -2.27 -0.07 5.20
CA GLU A 119 -1.52 -0.30 3.97
C GLU A 119 -0.25 -1.12 4.20
N LEU A 120 0.51 -0.85 5.27
CA LEU A 120 1.69 -1.63 5.62
C LEU A 120 1.31 -3.07 6.02
N ARG A 121 0.18 -3.26 6.71
CA ARG A 121 -0.31 -4.61 7.07
C ARG A 121 -0.69 -5.42 5.84
N ILE A 122 -1.40 -4.82 4.87
CA ILE A 122 -1.81 -5.54 3.66
C ILE A 122 -0.61 -5.86 2.76
N ARG A 123 0.37 -4.95 2.69
CA ARG A 123 1.66 -5.22 2.04
C ARG A 123 2.38 -6.36 2.74
N LEU A 124 2.51 -6.34 4.07
CA LEU A 124 3.16 -7.43 4.81
C LEU A 124 2.45 -8.77 4.57
N ARG A 125 1.11 -8.76 4.51
CA ARG A 125 0.32 -9.94 4.15
C ARG A 125 0.69 -10.47 2.77
N LEU A 126 0.93 -9.62 1.77
CA LEU A 126 1.41 -10.04 0.44
C LEU A 126 2.70 -10.87 0.49
N TYR A 127 3.58 -10.59 1.47
CA TYR A 127 4.83 -11.33 1.64
C TYR A 127 4.68 -12.62 2.48
N GLN A 128 3.69 -12.68 3.37
CA GLN A 128 3.54 -13.76 4.36
C GLN A 128 2.47 -14.80 4.00
N ASP A 129 1.43 -14.41 3.28
CA ASP A 129 0.26 -15.24 2.95
C ASP A 129 0.29 -15.58 1.45
N GLU A 130 0.70 -16.82 1.15
CA GLU A 130 0.88 -17.30 -0.23
C GLU A 130 -0.41 -17.31 -1.03
N GLU A 131 -1.52 -17.72 -0.42
CA GLU A 131 -2.81 -17.77 -1.10
C GLU A 131 -3.31 -16.36 -1.42
N PHE A 132 -3.14 -15.41 -0.49
CA PHE A 132 -3.43 -14.02 -0.74
C PHE A 132 -2.55 -13.42 -1.83
N ARG A 133 -1.24 -13.70 -1.79
CA ARG A 133 -0.30 -13.28 -2.82
C ARG A 133 -0.73 -13.76 -4.21
N ASP A 134 -1.00 -15.05 -4.35
CA ASP A 134 -1.30 -15.64 -5.65
C ASP A 134 -2.61 -15.07 -6.22
N ARG A 135 -3.63 -14.86 -5.37
CA ARG A 135 -4.86 -14.14 -5.77
C ARG A 135 -4.59 -12.71 -6.24
N MET A 136 -3.73 -11.97 -5.54
CA MET A 136 -3.41 -10.59 -5.92
C MET A 136 -2.58 -10.51 -7.20
N ILE A 137 -1.66 -11.46 -7.41
CA ILE A 137 -0.90 -11.59 -8.66
C ILE A 137 -1.85 -11.90 -9.83
N ASP A 138 -2.79 -12.83 -9.65
CA ASP A 138 -3.78 -13.15 -10.67
C ASP A 138 -4.68 -11.95 -10.99
N LEU A 139 -5.18 -11.27 -9.96
CA LEU A 139 -5.97 -10.06 -10.12
C LEU A 139 -5.21 -8.98 -10.90
N TYR A 140 -3.93 -8.77 -10.56
CA TYR A 140 -3.07 -7.84 -11.28
C TYR A 140 -2.91 -8.23 -12.75
N LYS A 141 -2.57 -9.49 -13.03
CA LYS A 141 -2.34 -10.01 -14.39
C LYS A 141 -3.60 -9.96 -15.26
N THR A 142 -4.78 -10.21 -14.68
CA THR A 142 -6.03 -10.36 -15.43
C THR A 142 -6.81 -9.07 -15.57
N LYS A 143 -6.79 -8.19 -14.56
CA LYS A 143 -7.62 -6.97 -14.53
C LYS A 143 -6.83 -5.68 -14.70
N ILE A 144 -5.61 -5.62 -14.16
CA ILE A 144 -4.86 -4.37 -14.06
C ILE A 144 -3.90 -4.21 -15.23
N PHE A 145 -2.91 -5.10 -15.34
CA PHE A 145 -1.83 -5.00 -16.31
C PHE A 145 -2.31 -4.89 -17.77
N PRO A 146 -3.30 -5.69 -18.25
CA PRO A 146 -3.77 -5.59 -19.63
C PRO A 146 -4.50 -4.29 -19.93
N MET A 147 -5.08 -3.65 -18.90
CA MET A 147 -5.89 -2.44 -19.07
C MET A 147 -5.03 -1.18 -19.06
N LEU A 148 -3.90 -1.16 -18.36
CA LEU A 148 -3.04 0.02 -18.20
C LEU A 148 -2.71 0.75 -19.52
N PRO A 149 -2.31 0.08 -20.61
CA PRO A 149 -1.96 0.76 -21.87
C PRO A 149 -3.16 1.40 -22.58
N VAL A 150 -4.37 0.90 -22.33
CA VAL A 150 -5.62 1.32 -23.02
C VAL A 150 -6.54 2.15 -22.13
N TYR A 151 -6.15 2.42 -20.89
CA TYR A 151 -6.92 3.19 -19.92
C TYR A 151 -6.58 4.67 -20.04
N THR A 152 -7.36 5.38 -20.85
CA THR A 152 -7.16 6.79 -21.18
C THR A 152 -7.54 7.71 -20.02
N LYS A 153 -7.07 8.97 -20.07
CA LYS A 153 -7.43 10.02 -19.11
C LYS A 153 -8.95 10.18 -18.97
N ASP A 154 -9.69 10.18 -20.08
CA ASP A 154 -11.16 10.28 -20.05
C ASP A 154 -11.82 9.12 -19.28
N LYS A 155 -11.25 7.91 -19.37
CA LYS A 155 -11.73 6.76 -18.59
C LYS A 155 -11.44 6.94 -17.10
N VAL A 156 -10.26 7.46 -16.76
CA VAL A 156 -9.89 7.80 -15.36
C VAL A 156 -10.89 8.80 -14.78
N ASP A 157 -11.12 9.91 -15.48
CA ASP A 157 -12.02 10.98 -15.02
C ASP A 157 -13.46 10.46 -14.85
N LYS A 158 -13.92 9.63 -15.81
CA LYS A 158 -15.24 8.99 -15.74
C LYS A 158 -15.34 8.03 -14.55
N ALA A 159 -14.37 7.17 -14.32
CA ALA A 159 -14.38 6.21 -13.21
C ALA A 159 -14.44 6.94 -11.86
N PHE A 160 -13.65 7.99 -11.67
CA PHE A 160 -13.70 8.76 -10.43
C PHE A 160 -14.98 9.56 -10.26
N THR A 161 -15.58 10.06 -11.35
CA THR A 161 -16.89 10.72 -11.28
C THR A 161 -17.96 9.75 -10.79
N ILE A 162 -17.97 8.53 -11.33
CA ILE A 162 -18.89 7.47 -10.91
C ILE A 162 -18.64 7.08 -9.44
N LEU A 163 -17.37 6.89 -9.06
CA LEU A 163 -16.99 6.53 -7.69
C LEU A 163 -17.47 7.58 -6.68
N ARG A 164 -17.21 8.86 -6.93
CA ARG A 164 -17.65 9.95 -6.05
C ARG A 164 -19.17 9.99 -5.90
N ALA A 165 -19.89 9.84 -7.02
CA ALA A 165 -21.36 9.82 -7.00
C ALA A 165 -21.93 8.60 -6.25
N ARG A 166 -21.20 7.48 -6.18
CA ARG A 166 -21.56 6.31 -5.35
C ARG A 166 -21.27 6.56 -3.87
N GLN A 167 -20.11 7.13 -3.55
CA GLN A 167 -19.73 7.47 -2.17
C GLN A 167 -20.71 8.47 -1.55
N GLN A 168 -21.08 9.52 -2.29
CA GLN A 168 -22.06 10.50 -1.84
C GLN A 168 -23.41 9.86 -1.52
N ARG A 169 -23.92 8.99 -2.40
CA ARG A 169 -25.17 8.27 -2.16
C ARG A 169 -25.10 7.38 -0.92
N SER A 170 -24.01 6.63 -0.76
CA SER A 170 -23.81 5.78 0.42
C SER A 170 -23.72 6.60 1.72
N GLU A 171 -23.12 7.79 1.69
CA GLU A 171 -23.07 8.70 2.84
C GLU A 171 -24.46 9.27 3.18
N GLU A 172 -25.27 9.60 2.16
CA GLU A 172 -26.66 10.06 2.35
C GLU A 172 -27.52 8.96 2.96
N GLU A 173 -27.47 7.74 2.43
CA GLU A 173 -28.16 6.57 2.97
C GLU A 173 -27.78 6.30 4.44
N LEU A 174 -26.48 6.38 4.76
CA LEU A 174 -26.00 6.20 6.14
C LEU A 174 -26.54 7.30 7.08
N LYS A 175 -26.58 8.55 6.63
CA LYS A 175 -27.16 9.67 7.42
C LYS A 175 -28.64 9.45 7.70
N GLU A 176 -29.40 8.99 6.72
CA GLU A 176 -30.83 8.67 6.88
C GLU A 176 -31.04 7.51 7.86
N MET A 177 -30.26 6.43 7.74
CA MET A 177 -30.31 5.31 8.68
C MET A 177 -29.98 5.76 10.12
N MET A 178 -28.92 6.54 10.31
CA MET A 178 -28.53 7.06 11.63
C MET A 178 -29.57 8.02 12.21
N ALA A 179 -30.26 8.79 11.39
CA ALA A 179 -31.35 9.65 11.83
C ALA A 179 -32.57 8.83 12.30
N SER A 180 -32.88 7.72 11.60
CA SER A 180 -33.99 6.83 11.95
C SER A 180 -33.78 6.02 13.24
N LEU A 181 -32.53 5.77 13.62
CA LEU A 181 -32.15 5.04 14.85
C LEU A 181 -32.10 5.91 16.12
N LYS A 182 -32.28 7.23 15.99
CA LYS A 182 -32.28 8.18 17.13
C LYS A 182 -33.69 8.47 17.69
N LEU A 183 -34.68 7.66 17.31
CA LEU A 183 -36.05 7.62 17.87
C LEU A 183 -36.21 6.36 18.72
#